data_AF-A0A1M7IRC7-F1
#
_entry.id   AF-A0A1M7IRC7-F1
#
_cell.length_a   1.000
_cell.length_b   1.000
_cell.length_c   1.000
_cell.angle_alpha   90.00
_cell.angle_beta   90.00
_cell.angle_gamma   90.00
#
_symmetry.space_group_name_H-M   'P 1'
#
loop_
_entity.id
_entity.type
_entity.pdbx_description
1 polymer ?
#
loop_
_entity_poly.entity_id
_entity_poly.type
_entity_poly.pdbx_seq_one_letter_code
_entity_poly.pdbx_strand_id
1 'polypeptide(L)'
;MNNRFKFLVYLACGLLIISSCKKEGAEIPDTPPVISGLDSAYYVVVKESLLLKPTVENKVDSIVWVLNGTRAANALQYNFVAPATAGTFSLVVTAYNRGNIIQKVIQITTGQYLNRETNANTILALEASAKFAGKTDVKWEVVTAPGDLYRLTAANTTALFTAVDKGAYKISVSSGSLSDTLLVTVKQATQAPSPYISKVFDYLPAPGQFVNEMPKYTTGDTYETMLAKVEKELKGEDASVITLGGWGGYVVIGFDHTIVNVAGRRDFRINGNAFGANSNPRPNAPFGGSCEPGVVMVAYDKNKNGKPDEDEWYEIKGSGNFGADKELWYSAAVNGKVDVRTFRNYEMTYNRPATETPGTPDNYTSIANYIQWKDNQGQQGYKIKNTYHTQSYYPGWVKDNQLTFKGIRLAANGVDESGSGSYYVLYAYSYGYVDNYPNVHDNSGIDIDWAIDKNGNKVTLPGIDFVKIYNGVDQENGWLGESSTEVSRGEDLHLLGTNIATIN
;
A
#
# COMPACT_ATOMS: atom_id res chain seq x y z
N MET A 1 -66.06 12.93 -6.29
CA MET A 1 -66.55 14.25 -6.70
C MET A 1 -65.52 15.31 -6.32
N ASN A 2 -64.88 15.85 -7.36
CA ASN A 2 -64.25 17.17 -7.52
C ASN A 2 -63.55 17.88 -6.36
N ASN A 3 -62.22 17.88 -6.48
CA ASN A 3 -61.31 18.97 -6.12
C ASN A 3 -61.76 20.31 -6.72
N ARG A 4 -61.69 21.39 -5.93
CA ARG A 4 -61.41 22.75 -6.39
C ARG A 4 -60.66 23.51 -5.27
N PHE A 5 -59.51 24.17 -5.41
CA PHE A 5 -58.85 25.05 -6.41
C PHE A 5 -58.78 26.50 -5.90
N LYS A 6 -57.57 27.06 -6.02
CA LYS A 6 -57.19 28.47 -6.28
C LYS A 6 -56.93 29.37 -5.07
N PHE A 7 -55.69 29.89 -5.05
CA PHE A 7 -55.45 31.27 -4.65
C PHE A 7 -54.79 32.01 -5.81
N LEU A 8 -55.37 33.17 -6.13
CA LEU A 8 -55.00 34.07 -7.21
C LEU A 8 -54.20 35.23 -6.62
N VAL A 9 -53.16 35.63 -7.33
CA VAL A 9 -52.45 36.91 -7.21
C VAL A 9 -53.35 38.02 -7.76
N TYR A 10 -53.44 39.19 -7.11
CA TYR A 10 -53.34 40.51 -7.75
C TYR A 10 -53.22 41.66 -6.73
N LEU A 11 -52.33 42.57 -7.09
CA LEU A 11 -51.97 43.86 -6.54
C LEU A 11 -52.88 44.95 -7.14
N ALA A 12 -53.40 45.92 -6.37
CA ALA A 12 -53.60 47.31 -6.80
C ALA A 12 -54.19 48.21 -5.68
N CYS A 13 -53.72 49.47 -5.69
CA CYS A 13 -53.88 50.55 -4.71
C CYS A 13 -55.31 51.11 -4.52
N GLY A 14 -55.53 51.79 -3.38
CA GLY A 14 -56.63 52.74 -3.23
C GLY A 14 -56.75 53.43 -1.87
N LEU A 15 -56.10 54.59 -1.74
CA LEU A 15 -56.51 55.79 -0.98
C LEU A 15 -56.63 55.79 0.56
N LEU A 16 -55.74 56.63 1.11
CA LEU A 16 -55.73 57.36 2.37
C LEU A 16 -57.10 57.73 2.98
N ILE A 17 -57.33 57.28 4.21
CA ILE A 17 -58.08 58.01 5.23
C ILE A 17 -57.15 58.20 6.43
N ILE A 18 -56.86 59.46 6.73
CA ILE A 18 -56.00 59.89 7.83
C ILE A 18 -56.85 59.83 9.09
N SER A 19 -56.83 58.69 9.79
CA SER A 19 -57.33 58.62 11.17
C SER A 19 -56.14 58.65 12.13
N SER A 20 -56.27 59.54 13.11
CA SER A 20 -55.33 59.77 14.20
C SER A 20 -55.12 58.48 15.01
N CYS A 21 -54.05 57.76 14.71
CA CYS A 21 -53.42 56.82 15.65
C CYS A 21 -52.06 57.39 16.05
N LYS A 22 -51.82 57.46 17.36
CA LYS A 22 -50.52 57.81 17.94
C LYS A 22 -49.42 57.01 17.23
N LYS A 23 -48.37 57.69 16.78
CA LYS A 23 -47.09 57.03 16.50
C LYS A 23 -46.58 56.47 17.83
N GLU A 24 -46.94 55.23 18.16
CA GLU A 24 -46.01 54.39 18.90
C GLU A 24 -44.75 54.30 18.02
N GLY A 25 -43.60 54.68 18.58
CA GLY A 25 -42.35 54.79 17.83
C GLY A 25 -42.07 53.49 17.10
N ALA A 26 -41.68 53.58 15.82
CA ALA A 26 -41.17 52.42 15.11
C ALA A 26 -39.96 51.89 15.91
N GLU A 27 -40.13 50.75 16.57
CA GLU A 27 -39.04 50.13 17.31
C GLU A 27 -37.93 49.78 16.32
N ILE A 28 -36.76 50.37 16.52
CA ILE A 28 -35.58 50.09 15.68
C ILE A 28 -35.19 48.63 15.92
N PRO A 29 -35.09 47.79 14.88
CA PRO A 29 -34.66 46.41 15.02
C PRO A 29 -33.22 46.37 15.56
N ASP A 30 -32.95 45.39 16.42
CA ASP A 30 -31.61 45.13 16.90
C ASP A 30 -30.72 44.59 15.76
N THR A 31 -29.40 44.55 15.95
CA THR A 31 -28.49 43.87 15.02
C THR A 31 -28.77 42.36 15.04
N PRO A 32 -28.83 41.65 13.90
CA PRO A 32 -29.15 40.22 13.86
C PRO A 32 -28.25 39.38 14.80
N PRO A 33 -28.80 38.40 15.53
CA PRO A 33 -28.05 37.48 16.37
C PRO A 33 -26.88 36.82 15.64
N VAL A 34 -25.70 36.82 16.25
CA VAL A 34 -24.56 36.06 15.77
C VAL A 34 -24.27 34.96 16.79
N ILE A 35 -24.47 33.72 16.35
CA ILE A 35 -24.19 32.51 17.13
C ILE A 35 -23.11 31.66 16.45
N SER A 36 -22.08 31.30 17.21
CA SER A 36 -20.92 30.52 16.77
C SER A 36 -20.60 29.39 17.76
N GLY A 37 -19.52 28.62 17.55
CA GLY A 37 -19.09 27.56 18.48
C GLY A 37 -19.94 26.28 18.48
N LEU A 38 -20.81 26.09 17.48
CA LEU A 38 -21.50 24.82 17.24
C LEU A 38 -21.06 24.26 15.89
N ASP A 39 -20.79 22.96 15.80
CA ASP A 39 -20.49 22.26 14.55
C ASP A 39 -21.78 21.97 13.78
N SER A 40 -21.65 21.68 12.48
CA SER A 40 -22.78 21.27 11.64
C SER A 40 -23.23 19.83 11.91
N ALA A 41 -22.38 19.01 12.53
CA ALA A 41 -22.69 17.63 12.87
C ALA A 41 -21.99 17.17 14.16
N TYR A 42 -22.64 16.27 14.90
CA TYR A 42 -22.12 15.63 16.11
C TYR A 42 -22.41 14.12 16.11
N TYR A 43 -21.57 13.35 16.81
CA TYR A 43 -21.83 11.95 17.13
C TYR A 43 -21.91 11.76 18.65
N VAL A 44 -22.91 11.01 19.13
CA VAL A 44 -23.14 10.80 20.58
C VAL A 44 -23.33 9.31 20.91
N VAL A 45 -22.69 8.89 22.00
CA VAL A 45 -22.99 7.69 22.79
C VAL A 45 -24.47 7.37 22.92
N VAL A 46 -25.05 6.25 22.46
CA VAL A 46 -26.39 5.86 22.98
C VAL A 46 -26.38 5.91 24.52
N LYS A 47 -27.41 6.52 25.11
CA LYS A 47 -27.54 6.81 26.56
C LYS A 47 -26.58 7.85 27.14
N GLU A 48 -25.64 8.41 26.37
CA GLU A 48 -24.82 9.54 26.81
C GLU A 48 -25.49 10.88 26.49
N SER A 49 -24.87 11.97 26.94
CA SER A 49 -25.35 13.33 26.73
C SER A 49 -24.34 14.18 25.96
N LEU A 50 -24.84 15.11 25.16
CA LEU A 50 -24.06 16.12 24.46
C LEU A 50 -24.57 17.50 24.88
N LEU A 51 -23.70 18.27 25.55
CA LEU A 51 -23.99 19.66 25.90
C LEU A 51 -23.64 20.58 24.73
N LEU A 52 -24.66 21.20 24.15
CA LEU A 52 -24.54 22.20 23.09
C LEU A 52 -24.65 23.60 23.68
N LYS A 53 -23.58 24.37 23.55
CA LYS A 53 -23.48 25.73 24.10
C LYS A 53 -22.94 26.69 23.02
N PRO A 54 -23.80 27.41 22.29
CA PRO A 54 -23.36 28.41 21.32
C PRO A 54 -22.64 29.56 22.01
N THR A 55 -21.65 30.12 21.33
CA THR A 55 -21.09 31.43 21.65
C THR A 55 -22.02 32.49 21.07
N VAL A 56 -22.39 33.47 21.88
CA VAL A 56 -23.30 34.56 21.50
C VAL A 56 -22.47 35.84 21.45
N GLU A 57 -22.29 36.41 20.25
CA GLU A 57 -21.39 37.55 20.03
C GLU A 57 -22.09 38.90 20.23
N ASN A 58 -23.41 38.94 20.09
CA ASN A 58 -24.24 40.14 20.28
C ASN A 58 -25.59 39.80 20.90
N LYS A 59 -26.47 40.80 21.06
CA LYS A 59 -27.72 40.67 21.81
C LYS A 59 -28.63 39.56 21.24
N VAL A 60 -29.00 38.62 22.10
CA VAL A 60 -29.99 37.57 21.86
C VAL A 60 -31.02 37.58 22.98
N ASP A 61 -32.30 37.74 22.63
CA ASP A 61 -33.41 37.76 23.59
C ASP A 61 -33.85 36.34 23.97
N SER A 62 -33.79 35.38 23.02
CA SER A 62 -34.06 33.97 23.31
C SER A 62 -33.39 33.00 22.33
N ILE A 63 -33.13 31.78 22.80
CA ILE A 63 -32.63 30.66 21.98
C ILE A 63 -33.56 29.47 22.15
N VAL A 64 -34.11 29.00 21.03
CA VAL A 64 -35.03 27.86 20.96
C VAL A 64 -34.39 26.71 20.22
N TRP A 65 -34.51 25.52 20.79
CA TRP A 65 -33.98 24.27 20.26
C TRP A 65 -35.14 23.40 19.76
N VAL A 66 -35.07 22.94 18.53
CA VAL A 66 -36.10 22.10 17.89
C VAL A 66 -35.45 20.80 17.42
N LEU A 67 -35.77 19.69 18.07
CA LEU A 67 -35.26 18.36 17.74
C LEU A 67 -36.31 17.60 16.92
N ASN A 68 -35.97 17.17 15.72
CA ASN A 68 -36.86 16.45 14.79
C ASN A 68 -38.23 17.16 14.62
N GLY A 69 -38.20 18.48 14.50
CA GLY A 69 -39.41 19.31 14.32
C GLY A 69 -40.20 19.59 15.60
N THR A 70 -39.81 19.02 16.75
CA THR A 70 -40.47 19.25 18.04
C THR A 70 -39.63 20.16 18.92
N ARG A 71 -40.26 21.17 19.55
CA ARG A 71 -39.56 22.08 20.47
C ARG A 71 -39.01 21.29 21.66
N ALA A 72 -37.69 21.28 21.81
CA ALA A 72 -36.96 20.54 22.84
C ALA A 72 -36.58 21.42 24.04
N ALA A 73 -36.18 22.67 23.81
CA ALA A 73 -35.80 23.60 24.87
C ALA A 73 -35.93 25.07 24.47
N ASN A 74 -35.97 25.95 25.46
CA ASN A 74 -35.80 27.40 25.33
C ASN A 74 -34.80 27.86 26.39
N ALA A 75 -33.51 27.85 26.03
CA ALA A 75 -32.40 28.07 26.95
C ALA A 75 -31.14 28.40 26.17
N LEU A 76 -30.17 29.05 26.81
CA LEU A 76 -28.87 29.39 26.18
C LEU A 76 -28.04 28.16 25.79
N GLN A 77 -28.31 27.01 26.39
CA GLN A 77 -27.64 25.74 26.09
C GLN A 77 -28.66 24.60 26.06
N TYR A 78 -28.33 23.53 25.35
CA TYR A 78 -29.17 22.34 25.26
C TYR A 78 -28.36 21.09 25.51
N ASN A 79 -28.79 20.27 26.48
CA ASN A 79 -28.20 18.97 26.73
C ASN A 79 -29.01 17.91 26.00
N PHE A 80 -28.52 17.48 24.84
CA PHE A 80 -29.12 16.38 24.10
C PHE A 80 -28.79 15.06 24.81
N VAL A 81 -29.79 14.24 25.12
CA VAL A 81 -29.59 12.90 25.68
C VAL A 81 -29.89 11.88 24.59
N ALA A 82 -28.88 11.11 24.21
CA ALA A 82 -29.01 10.12 23.15
C ALA A 82 -29.92 8.96 23.61
N PRO A 83 -30.88 8.54 22.79
CA PRO A 83 -31.73 7.39 23.13
C PRO A 83 -30.94 6.08 23.16
N ALA A 84 -31.54 5.03 23.73
CA ALA A 84 -30.93 3.71 23.79
C ALA A 84 -30.74 3.05 22.41
N THR A 85 -31.53 3.47 21.42
CA THR A 85 -31.43 3.01 20.03
C THR A 85 -30.69 4.06 19.20
N ALA A 86 -29.72 3.60 18.42
CA ALA A 86 -28.99 4.43 17.46
C ALA A 86 -29.93 5.10 16.45
N GLY A 87 -29.62 6.33 16.03
CA GLY A 87 -30.43 7.07 15.07
C GLY A 87 -29.81 8.39 14.64
N THR A 88 -30.43 9.06 13.68
CA THR A 88 -30.04 10.41 13.26
C THR A 88 -31.13 11.41 13.68
N PHE A 89 -30.71 12.56 14.18
CA PHE A 89 -31.56 13.62 14.70
C PHE A 89 -31.20 14.95 14.06
N SER A 90 -32.20 15.67 13.56
CA SER A 90 -32.05 17.03 13.07
C SER A 90 -32.37 18.01 14.20
N LEU A 91 -31.38 18.76 14.65
CA LEU A 91 -31.53 19.79 15.67
C LEU A 91 -31.41 21.18 15.01
N VAL A 92 -32.46 21.99 15.14
CA VAL A 92 -32.43 23.38 14.72
C VAL A 92 -32.30 24.26 15.95
N VAL A 93 -31.23 25.05 16.02
CA VAL A 93 -31.09 26.13 16.99
C VAL A 93 -31.55 27.42 16.33
N THR A 94 -32.50 28.12 16.98
CA THR A 94 -33.04 29.39 16.50
C THR A 94 -32.79 30.47 17.55
N ALA A 95 -32.07 31.53 17.17
CA ALA A 95 -31.81 32.70 18.01
C ALA A 95 -32.72 33.87 17.57
N TYR A 96 -33.30 34.53 18.56
CA TYR A 96 -34.21 35.66 18.37
C TYR A 96 -33.66 36.91 19.02
N ASN A 97 -33.85 38.05 18.36
CA ASN A 97 -33.91 39.34 19.03
C ASN A 97 -34.94 40.24 18.33
N ARG A 98 -35.10 41.48 18.79
CA ARG A 98 -36.03 42.43 18.18
C ARG A 98 -35.75 42.57 16.68
N GLY A 99 -36.67 42.05 15.87
CA GLY A 99 -36.67 42.18 14.42
C GLY A 99 -35.90 41.10 13.65
N ASN A 100 -35.24 40.13 14.32
CA ASN A 100 -34.44 39.12 13.63
C ASN A 100 -34.66 37.69 14.16
N ILE A 101 -34.54 36.72 13.25
CA ILE A 101 -34.56 35.28 13.53
C ILE A 101 -33.40 34.66 12.76
N ILE A 102 -32.50 33.98 13.45
CA ILE A 102 -31.35 33.30 12.86
C ILE A 102 -31.40 31.83 13.22
N GLN A 103 -31.16 30.96 12.23
CA GLN A 103 -31.24 29.51 12.39
C GLN A 103 -29.95 28.83 11.99
N LYS A 104 -29.60 27.76 12.72
CA LYS A 104 -28.56 26.81 12.34
C LYS A 104 -29.09 25.38 12.50
N VAL A 105 -28.87 24.57 11.48
CA VAL A 105 -29.22 23.14 11.47
C VAL A 105 -27.99 22.34 11.86
N ILE A 106 -28.18 21.38 12.76
CA ILE A 106 -27.16 20.50 13.30
C ILE A 106 -27.67 19.07 13.12
N GLN A 107 -26.85 18.19 12.53
CA GLN A 107 -27.13 16.75 12.49
C GLN A 107 -26.48 16.06 13.68
N ILE A 108 -27.26 15.30 14.46
CA ILE A 108 -26.73 14.49 15.56
C ILE A 108 -26.95 13.03 15.20
N THR A 109 -25.89 12.24 15.10
CA THR A 109 -25.96 10.79 14.92
C THR A 109 -25.64 10.10 16.24
N THR A 110 -26.45 9.14 16.65
CA THR A 110 -26.20 8.32 17.84
C THR A 110 -25.89 6.89 17.45
N GLY A 111 -25.00 6.23 18.19
CA GLY A 111 -24.69 4.81 17.99
C GLY A 111 -24.02 4.17 19.20
N GLN A 112 -23.62 2.90 19.09
CA GLN A 112 -22.98 2.17 20.19
C GLN A 112 -21.46 2.32 20.13
N TYR A 113 -20.81 2.49 21.29
CA TYR A 113 -19.35 2.37 21.40
C TYR A 113 -18.96 0.88 21.43
N LEU A 114 -18.07 0.49 20.52
CA LEU A 114 -17.30 -0.74 20.64
C LEU A 114 -15.84 -0.36 20.90
N ASN A 115 -15.41 -0.51 22.15
CA ASN A 115 -13.99 -0.35 22.48
C ASN A 115 -13.24 -1.60 22.02
N ARG A 116 -12.15 -1.38 21.30
CA ARG A 116 -11.18 -2.40 20.92
C ARG A 116 -9.80 -1.91 21.30
N GLU A 117 -8.93 -2.85 21.62
CA GLU A 117 -7.52 -2.57 21.85
C GLU A 117 -6.69 -3.43 20.90
N THR A 118 -5.59 -2.86 20.41
CA THR A 118 -4.58 -3.56 19.62
C THR A 118 -3.22 -2.93 19.90
N ASN A 119 -2.16 -3.56 19.39
CA ASN A 119 -0.82 -2.97 19.39
C ASN A 119 -0.54 -2.30 18.03
N ALA A 120 0.42 -1.38 18.02
CA ALA A 120 0.98 -0.84 16.79
C ALA A 120 1.52 -1.97 15.89
N ASN A 121 1.49 -1.76 14.58
CA ASN A 121 1.96 -2.71 13.56
C ASN A 121 1.33 -4.11 13.68
N THR A 122 0.05 -4.17 14.09
CA THR A 122 -0.72 -5.41 14.22
C THR A 122 -2.08 -5.25 13.53
N ILE A 123 -2.43 -6.21 12.67
CA ILE A 123 -3.73 -6.23 11.99
C ILE A 123 -4.84 -6.61 12.99
N LEU A 124 -5.75 -5.67 13.23
CA LEU A 124 -6.97 -5.85 14.00
C LEU A 124 -8.15 -6.11 13.05
N ALA A 125 -8.79 -7.27 13.19
CA ALA A 125 -10.06 -7.55 12.53
C ALA A 125 -11.22 -6.85 13.26
N LEU A 126 -12.05 -6.17 12.49
CA LEU A 126 -13.23 -5.44 12.92
C LEU A 126 -14.47 -6.04 12.25
N GLU A 127 -15.56 -6.12 13.00
CA GLU A 127 -16.85 -6.58 12.51
C GLU A 127 -17.91 -5.53 12.82
N ALA A 128 -18.75 -5.25 11.84
CA ALA A 128 -19.92 -4.42 12.02
C ALA A 128 -20.91 -5.13 12.96
N SER A 129 -21.67 -4.37 13.74
CA SER A 129 -22.69 -4.96 14.60
C SER A 129 -23.77 -5.68 13.79
N ALA A 130 -24.53 -6.58 14.42
CA ALA A 130 -25.51 -7.44 13.75
C ALA A 130 -26.60 -6.68 12.97
N LYS A 131 -26.80 -5.38 13.25
CA LYS A 131 -27.76 -4.53 12.51
C LYS A 131 -27.36 -4.27 11.05
N PHE A 132 -26.09 -4.49 10.71
CA PHE A 132 -25.57 -4.40 9.35
C PHE A 132 -25.69 -5.72 8.58
N ALA A 133 -26.22 -6.80 9.19
CA ALA A 133 -26.41 -8.08 8.51
C ALA A 133 -27.29 -7.92 7.27
N GLY A 134 -26.85 -8.49 6.14
CA GLY A 134 -27.55 -8.41 4.85
C GLY A 134 -27.50 -7.06 4.15
N LYS A 135 -26.78 -6.07 4.69
CA LYS A 135 -26.50 -4.82 3.98
C LYS A 135 -25.40 -5.02 2.94
N THR A 136 -25.54 -4.33 1.82
CA THR A 136 -24.62 -4.41 0.67
C THR A 136 -23.86 -3.10 0.45
N ASP A 137 -24.27 -2.01 1.12
CA ASP A 137 -23.72 -0.67 1.00
C ASP A 137 -22.98 -0.23 2.28
N VAL A 138 -22.38 -1.18 3.01
CA VAL A 138 -21.65 -0.90 4.26
C VAL A 138 -20.37 -0.14 3.95
N LYS A 139 -20.19 1.01 4.62
CA LYS A 139 -19.03 1.88 4.52
C LYS A 139 -18.30 1.98 5.83
N TRP A 140 -16.97 1.88 5.78
CA TRP A 140 -16.07 2.03 6.92
C TRP A 140 -15.16 3.23 6.70
N GLU A 141 -15.03 4.09 7.71
CA GLU A 141 -14.26 5.33 7.61
C GLU A 141 -13.53 5.60 8.93
N VAL A 142 -12.26 6.02 8.85
CA VAL A 142 -11.55 6.58 10.01
C VAL A 142 -11.98 8.04 10.16
N VAL A 143 -12.71 8.35 11.22
CA VAL A 143 -13.26 9.68 11.53
C VAL A 143 -12.22 10.55 12.24
N THR A 144 -11.39 9.94 13.08
CA THR A 144 -10.35 10.65 13.83
C THR A 144 -9.18 9.70 14.03
N ALA A 145 -7.98 10.19 13.76
CA ALA A 145 -6.73 9.46 13.93
C ALA A 145 -5.69 10.37 14.61
N PRO A 146 -4.77 9.83 15.42
CA PRO A 146 -3.63 10.56 15.96
C PRO A 146 -2.62 11.02 14.90
N GLY A 147 -2.54 10.31 13.77
CA GLY A 147 -1.61 10.54 12.67
C GLY A 147 -2.11 9.90 11.37
N ASP A 148 -1.28 9.89 10.33
CA ASP A 148 -1.63 9.38 9.00
C ASP A 148 -1.03 8.00 8.68
N LEU A 149 -0.21 7.44 9.59
CA LEU A 149 0.40 6.12 9.45
C LEU A 149 -0.55 4.99 9.86
N TYR A 150 -1.67 4.87 9.14
CA TYR A 150 -2.67 3.83 9.37
C TYR A 150 -3.28 3.32 8.06
N ARG A 151 -3.96 2.18 8.18
CA ARG A 151 -4.73 1.58 7.11
C ARG A 151 -6.05 1.01 7.63
N LEU A 152 -7.11 1.25 6.87
CA LEU A 152 -8.42 0.61 7.06
C LEU A 152 -8.85 0.00 5.73
N THR A 153 -8.90 -1.33 5.66
CA THR A 153 -9.36 -2.06 4.46
C THR A 153 -10.66 -2.77 4.77
N ALA A 154 -11.74 -2.45 4.05
CA ALA A 154 -13.07 -2.96 4.33
C ALA A 154 -13.52 -4.00 3.30
N ALA A 155 -14.24 -5.02 3.77
CA ALA A 155 -14.93 -6.02 2.97
C ALA A 155 -16.36 -6.19 3.51
N ASN A 156 -17.26 -5.33 3.02
CA ASN A 156 -18.67 -5.27 3.45
C ASN A 156 -18.80 -5.09 4.99
N THR A 157 -19.29 -6.11 5.72
CA THR A 157 -19.51 -6.04 7.17
C THR A 157 -18.25 -6.30 8.00
N THR A 158 -17.11 -6.56 7.37
CA THR A 158 -15.82 -6.70 8.07
C THR A 158 -14.84 -5.64 7.58
N ALA A 159 -13.87 -5.32 8.43
CA ALA A 159 -12.73 -4.49 8.06
C ALA A 159 -11.47 -4.96 8.79
N LEU A 160 -10.31 -4.65 8.23
CA LEU A 160 -9.01 -4.84 8.85
C LEU A 160 -8.41 -3.46 9.09
N PHE A 161 -7.97 -3.22 10.32
CA PHE A 161 -7.36 -1.97 10.74
C PHE A 161 -5.94 -2.24 11.23
N THR A 162 -4.98 -1.43 10.82
CA THR A 162 -3.62 -1.45 11.35
C THR A 162 -3.05 -0.03 11.38
N ALA A 163 -2.13 0.24 12.30
CA ALA A 163 -1.54 1.55 12.46
C ALA A 163 -0.15 1.48 13.09
N VAL A 164 0.71 2.43 12.76
CA VAL A 164 2.02 2.64 13.38
C VAL A 164 1.88 3.52 14.62
N ASP A 165 1.14 4.63 14.49
CA ASP A 165 1.01 5.60 15.58
C ASP A 165 0.10 5.08 16.69
N LYS A 166 0.62 5.15 17.93
CA LYS A 166 -0.18 4.88 19.14
C LYS A 166 -1.24 5.96 19.35
N GLY A 167 -2.34 5.58 19.99
CA GLY A 167 -3.39 6.52 20.39
C GLY A 167 -4.78 5.98 20.08
N ALA A 168 -5.77 6.87 20.13
CA ALA A 168 -7.16 6.52 19.95
C ALA A 168 -7.62 6.86 18.53
N TYR A 169 -8.11 5.86 17.81
CA TYR A 169 -8.70 5.97 16.48
C TYR A 169 -10.21 5.81 16.57
N LYS A 170 -10.94 6.76 16.00
CA LYS A 170 -12.39 6.70 15.90
C LYS A 170 -12.76 6.22 14.50
N ILE A 171 -13.40 5.05 14.40
CA ILE A 171 -13.78 4.43 13.14
C ILE A 171 -15.30 4.35 13.09
N SER A 172 -15.93 4.85 12.03
CA SER A 172 -17.36 4.71 11.80
C SER A 172 -17.65 3.59 10.81
N VAL A 173 -18.75 2.87 11.05
CA VAL A 173 -19.37 1.97 10.08
C VAL A 173 -20.79 2.45 9.81
N SER A 174 -21.21 2.53 8.55
CA SER A 174 -22.52 3.06 8.15
C SER A 174 -23.14 2.34 6.95
N SER A 175 -24.47 2.39 6.84
CA SER A 175 -25.28 1.89 5.71
C SER A 175 -26.66 2.56 5.79
N GLY A 176 -27.01 3.37 4.79
CA GLY A 176 -28.19 4.23 4.85
C GLY A 176 -28.25 5.09 6.12
N SER A 177 -29.30 4.92 6.93
CA SER A 177 -29.48 5.61 8.23
C SER A 177 -28.82 4.91 9.41
N LEU A 178 -28.22 3.72 9.20
CA LEU A 178 -27.52 2.98 10.26
C LEU A 178 -26.10 3.51 10.40
N SER A 179 -25.67 3.72 11.64
CA SER A 179 -24.28 4.09 11.98
C SER A 179 -23.87 3.49 13.32
N ASP A 180 -22.64 3.00 13.42
CA ASP A 180 -21.93 2.72 14.68
C ASP A 180 -20.56 3.37 14.64
N THR A 181 -19.96 3.55 15.82
CA THR A 181 -18.59 4.04 15.97
C THR A 181 -17.81 3.11 16.89
N LEU A 182 -16.64 2.72 16.42
CA LEU A 182 -15.65 1.97 17.16
C LEU A 182 -14.55 2.93 17.63
N LEU A 183 -14.11 2.75 18.87
CA LEU A 183 -12.91 3.39 19.38
C LEU A 183 -11.84 2.31 19.48
N VAL A 184 -10.79 2.44 18.66
CA VAL A 184 -9.64 1.53 18.69
C VAL A 184 -8.50 2.25 19.40
N THR A 185 -8.10 1.72 20.56
CA THR A 185 -6.90 2.17 21.26
C THR A 185 -5.72 1.35 20.80
N VAL A 186 -4.80 1.98 20.08
CA VAL A 186 -3.53 1.39 19.64
C VAL A 186 -2.48 1.65 20.71
N LYS A 187 -1.98 0.57 21.31
CA LYS A 187 -0.94 0.59 22.34
C LYS A 187 0.43 0.36 21.72
N GLN A 188 1.47 0.69 22.49
CA GLN A 188 2.82 0.26 22.14
C GLN A 188 2.90 -1.27 22.20
N ALA A 189 3.53 -1.88 21.20
CA ALA A 189 3.83 -3.31 21.23
C ALA A 189 4.75 -3.64 22.42
N THR A 190 4.58 -4.83 23.00
CA THR A 190 5.38 -5.30 24.15
C THR A 190 6.88 -5.32 23.84
N GLN A 191 7.22 -5.59 22.58
CA GLN A 191 8.56 -5.48 22.02
C GLN A 191 8.56 -4.37 20.97
N ALA A 192 9.56 -3.50 20.99
CA ALA A 192 9.72 -2.49 19.96
C ALA A 192 10.05 -3.20 18.62
N PRO A 193 9.29 -2.93 17.54
CA PRO A 193 9.56 -3.53 16.24
C PRO A 193 10.91 -3.05 15.69
N SER A 194 11.67 -3.97 15.09
CA SER A 194 12.85 -3.63 14.29
C SER A 194 12.40 -3.16 12.91
N PRO A 195 12.92 -2.05 12.37
CA PRO A 195 12.61 -1.63 11.01
C PRO A 195 13.22 -2.56 9.94
N TYR A 196 14.05 -3.52 10.33
CA TYR A 196 14.80 -4.39 9.41
C TYR A 196 14.26 -5.82 9.35
N ILE A 197 14.65 -6.55 8.31
CA ILE A 197 14.37 -7.98 8.13
C ILE A 197 14.69 -8.75 9.42
N SER A 198 13.73 -9.56 9.88
CA SER A 198 13.85 -10.32 11.11
C SER A 198 14.18 -11.80 10.88
N LYS A 199 13.80 -12.34 9.71
CA LYS A 199 13.89 -13.76 9.41
C LYS A 199 13.93 -14.05 7.90
N VAL A 200 14.64 -15.12 7.54
CA VAL A 200 14.59 -15.73 6.20
C VAL A 200 13.86 -17.08 6.31
N PHE A 201 12.86 -17.28 5.46
CA PHE A 201 12.00 -18.46 5.46
C PHE A 201 12.39 -19.48 4.40
N ASP A 202 12.84 -19.00 3.24
CA ASP A 202 13.22 -19.85 2.11
C ASP A 202 14.24 -19.13 1.22
N TYR A 203 15.09 -19.91 0.55
CA TYR A 203 16.08 -19.43 -0.40
C TYR A 203 16.45 -20.53 -1.39
N LEU A 204 16.26 -20.23 -2.67
CA LEU A 204 16.68 -21.10 -3.75
C LEU A 204 17.09 -20.24 -4.95
N PRO A 205 18.39 -19.98 -5.14
CA PRO A 205 18.87 -19.25 -6.30
C PRO A 205 18.78 -20.13 -7.55
N ALA A 206 18.52 -19.52 -8.69
CA ALA A 206 18.68 -20.18 -9.98
C ALA A 206 20.17 -20.22 -10.32
N PRO A 207 20.61 -21.06 -11.29
CA PRO A 207 22.02 -21.10 -11.64
C PRO A 207 22.57 -19.73 -12.07
N GLY A 208 23.74 -19.35 -11.56
CA GLY A 208 24.36 -18.04 -11.82
C GLY A 208 25.81 -17.94 -11.34
N GLN A 209 26.52 -16.90 -11.81
CA GLN A 209 27.95 -16.72 -11.64
C GLN A 209 28.39 -16.38 -10.21
N PHE A 210 27.48 -15.96 -9.33
CA PHE A 210 27.75 -15.72 -7.91
C PHE A 210 27.16 -16.80 -6.99
N VAL A 211 26.42 -17.75 -7.54
CA VAL A 211 25.91 -18.89 -6.78
C VAL A 211 27.10 -19.67 -6.22
N ASN A 212 26.95 -20.15 -4.98
CA ASN A 212 27.98 -20.78 -4.16
C ASN A 212 29.10 -19.85 -3.63
N GLU A 213 29.10 -18.55 -3.98
CA GLU A 213 30.01 -17.55 -3.40
C GLU A 213 29.26 -16.54 -2.50
N MET A 214 28.01 -16.22 -2.82
CA MET A 214 27.25 -15.16 -2.16
C MET A 214 25.81 -15.61 -1.79
N PRO A 215 25.62 -16.31 -0.65
CA PRO A 215 26.62 -16.67 0.34
C PRO A 215 27.45 -17.90 -0.05
N LYS A 216 28.63 -18.01 0.56
CA LYS A 216 29.58 -19.08 0.24
C LYS A 216 29.07 -20.46 0.64
N TYR A 217 29.04 -21.36 -0.32
CA TYR A 217 28.84 -22.79 -0.11
C TYR A 217 30.17 -23.48 0.21
N THR A 218 30.15 -24.35 1.21
CA THR A 218 31.24 -25.28 1.54
C THR A 218 30.72 -26.69 1.34
N THR A 219 31.56 -27.59 0.81
CA THR A 219 31.21 -29.00 0.65
C THR A 219 30.63 -29.58 1.94
N GLY A 220 29.41 -30.09 1.85
CA GLY A 220 28.68 -30.66 2.98
C GLY A 220 27.65 -29.73 3.62
N ASP A 221 27.59 -28.44 3.25
CA ASP A 221 26.51 -27.56 3.70
C ASP A 221 25.16 -28.11 3.24
N THR A 222 24.20 -28.13 4.17
CA THR A 222 22.81 -28.51 3.91
C THR A 222 21.98 -27.29 3.51
N TYR A 223 20.73 -27.53 3.07
CA TYR A 223 19.76 -26.46 2.86
C TYR A 223 19.62 -25.56 4.10
N GLU A 224 19.48 -26.14 5.29
CA GLU A 224 19.34 -25.40 6.55
C GLU A 224 20.58 -24.57 6.86
N THR A 225 21.77 -25.09 6.53
CA THR A 225 23.04 -24.35 6.70
C THR A 225 23.10 -23.15 5.77
N MET A 226 22.71 -23.33 4.51
CA MET A 226 22.68 -22.24 3.53
C MET A 226 21.60 -21.21 3.88
N LEU A 227 20.43 -21.64 4.35
CA LEU A 227 19.38 -20.75 4.82
C LEU A 227 19.84 -19.92 6.03
N ALA A 228 20.54 -20.53 6.98
CA ALA A 228 21.11 -19.81 8.13
C ALA A 228 22.20 -18.80 7.72
N LYS A 229 23.00 -19.11 6.70
CA LYS A 229 23.96 -18.15 6.13
C LYS A 229 23.23 -16.97 5.49
N VAL A 230 22.20 -17.23 4.68
CA VAL A 230 21.37 -16.16 4.09
C VAL A 230 20.71 -15.30 5.17
N GLU A 231 20.16 -15.91 6.23
CA GLU A 231 19.62 -15.15 7.36
C GLU A 231 20.68 -14.27 8.00
N LYS A 232 21.90 -14.77 8.19
CA LYS A 232 23.00 -13.96 8.72
C LYS A 232 23.35 -12.78 7.81
N GLU A 233 23.34 -12.96 6.49
CA GLU A 233 23.63 -11.88 5.55
C GLU A 233 22.51 -10.83 5.49
N LEU A 234 21.24 -11.19 5.70
CA LEU A 234 20.10 -10.28 5.46
C LEU A 234 19.46 -9.67 6.71
N LYS A 235 19.60 -10.32 7.87
CA LYS A 235 18.88 -9.95 9.09
C LYS A 235 19.49 -8.74 9.78
N GLY A 236 18.65 -7.79 10.16
CA GLY A 236 19.03 -6.60 10.93
C GLY A 236 19.60 -5.46 10.07
N GLU A 237 20.16 -4.46 10.76
CA GLU A 237 20.66 -3.21 10.15
C GLU A 237 21.94 -3.42 9.33
N ASP A 238 22.86 -4.24 9.87
CA ASP A 238 24.17 -4.54 9.30
C ASP A 238 24.09 -5.70 8.30
N ALA A 239 23.23 -5.55 7.29
CA ALA A 239 23.07 -6.56 6.24
C ALA A 239 24.17 -6.46 5.17
N SER A 240 24.45 -7.61 4.57
CA SER A 240 25.32 -7.85 3.44
C SER A 240 24.47 -8.21 2.21
N VAL A 241 25.07 -8.73 1.14
CA VAL A 241 24.41 -9.02 -0.14
C VAL A 241 24.36 -10.54 -0.37
N ILE A 242 23.25 -11.03 -0.92
CA ILE A 242 23.09 -12.37 -1.49
C ILE A 242 22.77 -12.25 -3.00
N THR A 243 23.09 -13.29 -3.79
CA THR A 243 22.63 -13.37 -5.19
C THR A 243 21.37 -14.22 -5.30
N LEU A 244 20.50 -13.92 -6.25
CA LEU A 244 19.41 -14.82 -6.63
C LEU A 244 19.77 -15.69 -7.86
N GLY A 245 20.93 -15.44 -8.49
CA GLY A 245 21.33 -16.08 -9.74
C GLY A 245 20.43 -15.66 -10.92
N GLY A 246 20.26 -16.53 -11.90
CA GLY A 246 19.42 -16.26 -13.08
C GLY A 246 17.91 -16.16 -12.78
N TRP A 247 17.09 -16.10 -13.84
CA TRP A 247 15.65 -15.92 -13.73
C TRP A 247 14.97 -16.93 -12.77
N GLY A 248 14.07 -16.41 -11.93
CA GLY A 248 13.21 -17.19 -11.05
C GLY A 248 13.85 -17.61 -9.73
N GLY A 249 15.18 -17.51 -9.59
CA GLY A 249 15.85 -17.68 -8.29
C GLY A 249 15.34 -16.67 -7.27
N TYR A 250 15.18 -17.07 -6.01
CA TYR A 250 14.40 -16.31 -5.05
C TYR A 250 14.86 -16.42 -3.59
N VAL A 251 14.38 -15.47 -2.79
CA VAL A 251 14.44 -15.47 -1.32
C VAL A 251 13.07 -15.09 -0.74
N VAL A 252 12.71 -15.68 0.40
CA VAL A 252 11.52 -15.32 1.19
C VAL A 252 11.96 -14.82 2.56
N ILE A 253 11.55 -13.61 2.89
CA ILE A 253 11.92 -12.89 4.11
C ILE A 253 10.67 -12.44 4.87
N GLY A 254 10.83 -12.08 6.15
CA GLY A 254 9.77 -11.44 6.90
C GLY A 254 10.28 -10.44 7.94
N PHE A 255 9.33 -9.66 8.43
CA PHE A 255 9.52 -8.65 9.48
C PHE A 255 8.96 -9.18 10.81
N ASP A 256 9.39 -8.62 11.93
CA ASP A 256 8.90 -9.00 13.26
C ASP A 256 7.55 -8.35 13.64
N HIS A 257 6.95 -7.64 12.68
CA HIS A 257 5.72 -6.88 12.79
C HIS A 257 5.09 -6.73 11.40
N THR A 258 3.83 -6.28 11.36
CA THR A 258 3.18 -5.93 10.09
C THR A 258 3.64 -4.54 9.62
N ILE A 259 4.25 -4.48 8.44
CA ILE A 259 4.47 -3.21 7.73
C ILE A 259 3.12 -2.68 7.27
N VAL A 260 2.75 -1.50 7.75
CA VAL A 260 1.45 -0.88 7.47
C VAL A 260 1.42 -0.38 6.02
N ASN A 261 0.36 -0.71 5.27
CA ASN A 261 0.10 -0.15 3.94
C ASN A 261 -0.48 1.26 4.09
N VAL A 262 0.36 2.28 4.08
CA VAL A 262 -0.07 3.68 4.28
C VAL A 262 -0.50 4.26 2.93
N ALA A 263 -1.76 4.72 2.87
CA ALA A 263 -2.33 5.23 1.63
C ALA A 263 -1.48 6.37 1.05
N GLY A 264 -1.09 6.23 -0.22
CA GLY A 264 -0.36 7.26 -0.95
C GLY A 264 1.13 7.36 -0.61
N ARG A 265 1.71 6.37 0.07
CA ARG A 265 3.14 6.32 0.42
C ARG A 265 3.78 5.02 -0.06
N ARG A 266 5.10 5.02 -0.24
CA ARG A 266 5.88 3.78 -0.29
C ARG A 266 6.11 3.32 1.14
N ASP A 267 5.96 2.03 1.38
CA ASP A 267 5.87 1.46 2.72
C ASP A 267 7.17 0.76 3.15
N PHE A 268 7.85 0.12 2.21
CA PHE A 268 9.07 -0.61 2.47
C PHE A 268 10.04 -0.52 1.30
N ARG A 269 11.26 -0.96 1.52
CA ARG A 269 12.24 -1.19 0.46
C ARG A 269 13.13 -2.36 0.80
N ILE A 270 13.60 -3.05 -0.23
CA ILE A 270 14.63 -4.07 -0.11
C ILE A 270 15.79 -3.60 -0.99
N ASN A 271 16.98 -3.54 -0.40
CA ASN A 271 18.17 -3.05 -1.06
C ASN A 271 18.72 -4.10 -2.03
N GLY A 272 19.39 -3.62 -3.08
CA GLY A 272 20.20 -4.41 -4.00
C GLY A 272 21.58 -3.77 -4.20
N ASN A 273 22.20 -4.01 -5.35
CA ASN A 273 23.48 -3.43 -5.74
C ASN A 273 23.36 -2.45 -6.94
N ALA A 274 22.16 -2.17 -7.43
CA ALA A 274 21.94 -1.38 -8.62
C ALA A 274 22.64 -0.01 -8.64
N PHE A 275 23.23 0.31 -9.79
CA PHE A 275 23.94 1.58 -10.00
C PHE A 275 23.80 2.06 -11.45
N GLY A 276 23.94 3.39 -11.64
CA GLY A 276 23.90 4.01 -12.96
C GLY A 276 25.25 3.92 -13.69
N ALA A 277 25.21 3.78 -15.01
CA ALA A 277 26.40 3.79 -15.85
C ALA A 277 27.11 5.16 -15.78
N ASN A 278 28.42 5.14 -15.51
CA ASN A 278 29.23 6.37 -15.46
C ASN A 278 29.34 7.08 -16.82
N SER A 279 29.22 6.37 -17.94
CA SER A 279 29.39 6.92 -19.29
C SER A 279 28.61 6.11 -20.32
N ASN A 280 27.29 6.26 -20.33
CA ASN A 280 26.44 5.65 -21.35
C ASN A 280 26.73 6.28 -22.73
N PRO A 281 27.14 5.50 -23.75
CA PRO A 281 27.48 6.05 -25.06
C PRO A 281 26.24 6.53 -25.85
N ARG A 282 25.03 6.14 -25.43
CA ARG A 282 23.78 6.63 -26.02
C ARG A 282 23.43 8.03 -25.50
N PRO A 283 23.31 9.05 -26.38
CA PRO A 283 22.91 10.38 -25.97
C PRO A 283 21.49 10.40 -25.36
N ASN A 284 21.32 11.12 -24.25
CA ASN A 284 20.03 11.28 -23.55
C ASN A 284 19.35 9.95 -23.17
N ALA A 285 20.15 8.92 -22.85
CA ALA A 285 19.60 7.66 -22.38
C ALA A 285 18.83 7.85 -21.05
N PRO A 286 17.66 7.18 -20.85
CA PRO A 286 17.07 7.02 -19.52
C PRO A 286 18.06 6.37 -18.54
N PHE A 287 17.71 6.44 -17.25
CA PHE A 287 18.53 5.85 -16.20
C PHE A 287 18.77 4.35 -16.42
N GLY A 288 20.02 3.94 -16.35
CA GLY A 288 20.46 2.55 -16.53
C GLY A 288 21.95 2.39 -16.21
N GLY A 289 22.35 1.15 -15.97
CA GLY A 289 23.71 0.72 -15.60
C GLY A 289 23.69 -0.77 -15.28
N SER A 290 23.78 -1.12 -13.99
CA SER A 290 23.37 -2.44 -13.47
C SER A 290 22.01 -2.26 -12.83
N CYS A 291 20.95 -2.63 -13.54
CA CYS A 291 19.58 -2.59 -13.03
C CYS A 291 18.96 -3.97 -13.30
N GLU A 292 18.80 -4.77 -12.25
CA GLU A 292 18.56 -6.20 -12.31
C GLU A 292 17.27 -6.54 -11.53
N PRO A 293 16.11 -6.15 -12.09
CA PRO A 293 14.87 -6.00 -11.34
C PRO A 293 14.38 -7.31 -10.72
N GLY A 294 14.39 -7.34 -9.38
CA GLY A 294 13.72 -8.34 -8.57
C GLY A 294 12.22 -8.09 -8.51
N VAL A 295 11.43 -9.07 -8.94
CA VAL A 295 9.97 -9.07 -8.80
C VAL A 295 9.61 -9.32 -7.34
N VAL A 296 8.66 -8.55 -6.83
CA VAL A 296 8.24 -8.57 -5.44
C VAL A 296 6.85 -9.21 -5.31
N MET A 297 6.76 -10.24 -4.48
CA MET A 297 5.50 -10.76 -3.96
C MET A 297 5.42 -10.42 -2.47
N VAL A 298 4.21 -10.13 -1.99
CA VAL A 298 3.95 -9.80 -0.58
C VAL A 298 2.80 -10.61 -0.02
N ALA A 299 2.84 -10.89 1.27
CA ALA A 299 1.79 -11.58 2.00
C ALA A 299 1.70 -11.05 3.44
N TYR A 300 0.58 -11.29 4.10
CA TYR A 300 0.39 -11.03 5.53
C TYR A 300 -0.14 -12.29 6.20
N ASP A 301 0.27 -12.51 7.46
CA ASP A 301 -0.03 -13.70 8.25
C ASP A 301 -1.50 -13.72 8.70
N LYS A 302 -2.38 -14.13 7.78
CA LYS A 302 -3.83 -14.04 7.97
C LYS A 302 -4.31 -15.01 9.05
N ASN A 303 -3.68 -16.18 9.15
CA ASN A 303 -4.04 -17.24 10.10
C ASN A 303 -3.24 -17.17 11.41
N LYS A 304 -2.26 -16.26 11.52
CA LYS A 304 -1.44 -15.99 12.70
C LYS A 304 -0.52 -17.16 13.08
N ASN A 305 -0.01 -17.91 12.09
CA ASN A 305 0.88 -19.06 12.31
C ASN A 305 2.37 -18.68 12.25
N GLY A 306 2.71 -17.44 11.91
CA GLY A 306 4.07 -16.92 11.77
C GLY A 306 4.82 -17.46 10.55
N LYS A 307 4.12 -17.88 9.50
CA LYS A 307 4.71 -18.47 8.28
C LYS A 307 4.08 -17.87 7.02
N PRO A 308 4.86 -17.74 5.93
CA PRO A 308 4.32 -17.39 4.63
C PRO A 308 3.59 -18.59 4.02
N ASP A 309 2.26 -18.58 4.03
CA ASP A 309 1.44 -19.63 3.44
C ASP A 309 1.30 -19.45 1.91
N GLU A 310 1.20 -20.56 1.17
CA GLU A 310 1.23 -20.55 -0.30
C GLU A 310 0.03 -19.82 -0.95
N ASP A 311 -1.11 -19.74 -0.28
CA ASP A 311 -2.35 -19.16 -0.80
C ASP A 311 -2.51 -17.65 -0.48
N GLU A 312 -1.49 -17.02 0.10
CA GLU A 312 -1.55 -15.64 0.60
C GLU A 312 -0.78 -14.62 -0.26
N TRP A 313 -0.12 -15.05 -1.34
CA TRP A 313 0.78 -14.19 -2.12
C TRP A 313 0.07 -13.25 -3.10
N TYR A 314 0.42 -11.97 -3.02
CA TYR A 314 0.04 -10.91 -3.95
C TYR A 314 1.28 -10.34 -4.64
N GLU A 315 1.20 -10.05 -5.91
CA GLU A 315 2.34 -9.49 -6.65
C GLU A 315 2.32 -7.96 -6.60
N ILE A 316 3.47 -7.33 -6.43
CA ILE A 316 3.59 -5.88 -6.62
C ILE A 316 3.62 -5.58 -8.12
N LYS A 317 2.62 -4.82 -8.58
CA LYS A 317 2.50 -4.40 -9.97
C LYS A 317 3.52 -3.28 -10.29
N GLY A 318 4.74 -3.68 -10.60
CA GLY A 318 5.75 -2.78 -11.18
C GLY A 318 5.41 -2.30 -12.60
N SER A 319 6.20 -1.38 -13.12
CA SER A 319 5.92 -0.72 -14.40
C SER A 319 5.99 -1.64 -15.62
N GLY A 320 6.77 -2.72 -15.55
CA GLY A 320 6.91 -3.73 -16.61
C GLY A 320 5.94 -4.91 -16.50
N ASN A 321 5.00 -4.88 -15.55
CA ASN A 321 4.22 -6.05 -15.14
C ASN A 321 3.29 -6.60 -16.23
N PHE A 322 2.77 -5.73 -17.11
CA PHE A 322 1.87 -6.09 -18.20
C PHE A 322 2.45 -5.77 -19.59
N GLY A 323 3.77 -5.55 -19.67
CA GLY A 323 4.46 -5.09 -20.87
C GLY A 323 5.40 -3.94 -20.56
N ALA A 324 6.44 -3.78 -21.39
CA ALA A 324 7.46 -2.74 -21.26
C ALA A 324 7.31 -1.59 -22.27
N ASP A 325 6.22 -1.55 -23.05
CA ASP A 325 5.99 -0.57 -24.12
C ASP A 325 6.00 0.89 -23.64
N LYS A 326 5.75 1.11 -22.34
CA LYS A 326 5.79 2.42 -21.69
C LYS A 326 7.15 2.78 -21.09
N GLU A 327 8.10 1.85 -21.06
CA GLU A 327 9.43 2.12 -20.54
C GLU A 327 10.24 2.98 -21.52
N LEU A 328 10.99 3.94 -20.99
CA LEU A 328 11.74 4.91 -21.81
C LEU A 328 12.85 4.27 -22.66
N TRP A 329 13.30 3.09 -22.29
CA TRP A 329 14.32 2.32 -23.01
C TRP A 329 13.74 1.36 -24.05
N TYR A 330 12.42 1.16 -24.09
CA TYR A 330 11.76 0.12 -24.89
C TYR A 330 12.16 0.17 -26.37
N SER A 331 12.05 1.34 -27.01
CA SER A 331 12.39 1.49 -28.43
C SER A 331 13.86 1.18 -28.73
N ALA A 332 14.78 1.50 -27.81
CA ALA A 332 16.20 1.17 -27.97
C ALA A 332 16.42 -0.35 -27.88
N ALA A 333 15.77 -1.01 -26.92
CA ALA A 333 15.82 -2.47 -26.80
C ALA A 333 15.25 -3.17 -28.04
N VAL A 334 14.11 -2.72 -28.58
CA VAL A 334 13.54 -3.23 -29.84
C VAL A 334 14.54 -3.07 -31.00
N ASN A 335 15.14 -1.89 -31.15
CA ASN A 335 16.12 -1.63 -32.21
C ASN A 335 17.39 -2.49 -32.05
N GLY A 336 17.80 -2.73 -30.81
CA GLY A 336 18.88 -3.64 -30.43
C GLY A 336 18.52 -5.13 -30.54
N LYS A 337 17.31 -5.46 -31.00
CA LYS A 337 16.79 -6.84 -31.14
C LYS A 337 16.77 -7.63 -29.81
N VAL A 338 16.58 -6.91 -28.71
CA VAL A 338 16.39 -7.48 -27.37
C VAL A 338 14.98 -8.06 -27.26
N ASP A 339 14.82 -9.17 -26.54
CA ASP A 339 13.50 -9.79 -26.32
C ASP A 339 12.68 -9.00 -25.29
N VAL A 340 11.88 -8.06 -25.79
CA VAL A 340 11.07 -7.16 -24.97
C VAL A 340 9.69 -7.73 -24.58
N ARG A 341 9.48 -9.04 -24.68
CA ARG A 341 8.21 -9.69 -24.29
C ARG A 341 8.17 -9.90 -22.78
N THR A 342 7.00 -9.62 -22.20
CA THR A 342 6.67 -9.95 -20.81
C THR A 342 5.73 -11.15 -20.76
N PHE A 343 6.07 -12.17 -19.97
CA PHE A 343 5.28 -13.39 -19.80
C PHE A 343 4.80 -13.52 -18.35
N ARG A 344 3.52 -13.27 -18.07
CA ARG A 344 2.92 -13.38 -16.72
C ARG A 344 2.95 -14.80 -16.15
N ASN A 345 2.74 -15.80 -17.00
CA ASN A 345 2.67 -17.22 -16.65
C ASN A 345 3.87 -17.96 -17.25
N TYR A 346 5.08 -17.64 -16.80
CA TYR A 346 6.31 -18.25 -17.29
C TYR A 346 6.79 -19.34 -16.34
N GLU A 347 7.35 -20.39 -16.92
CA GLU A 347 8.02 -21.48 -16.20
C GLU A 347 9.29 -21.83 -16.95
N MET A 348 10.39 -21.98 -16.21
CA MET A 348 11.67 -22.40 -16.77
C MET A 348 12.32 -23.47 -15.89
N THR A 349 12.85 -24.51 -16.54
CA THR A 349 13.57 -25.60 -15.91
C THR A 349 15.05 -25.54 -16.29
N TYR A 350 15.92 -25.58 -15.29
CA TYR A 350 17.37 -25.69 -15.43
C TYR A 350 17.84 -27.11 -15.10
N ASN A 351 18.72 -27.68 -15.92
CA ASN A 351 19.33 -28.98 -15.69
C ASN A 351 20.72 -28.82 -15.07
N ARG A 352 21.04 -29.64 -14.06
CA ARG A 352 22.39 -29.76 -13.51
C ARG A 352 23.39 -30.03 -14.66
N PRO A 353 24.55 -29.35 -14.68
CA PRO A 353 25.50 -29.54 -15.76
C PRO A 353 26.06 -30.97 -15.74
N ALA A 354 26.15 -31.60 -16.91
CA ALA A 354 26.70 -32.95 -17.04
C ALA A 354 28.22 -32.99 -16.84
N THR A 355 28.90 -31.89 -17.18
CA THR A 355 30.34 -31.69 -16.99
C THR A 355 30.59 -30.24 -16.60
N GLU A 356 31.57 -30.04 -15.72
CA GLU A 356 32.06 -28.70 -15.35
C GLU A 356 33.50 -28.46 -15.78
N THR A 357 34.11 -29.39 -16.52
CA THR A 357 35.46 -29.24 -17.03
C THR A 357 35.50 -28.14 -18.09
N PRO A 358 36.24 -27.04 -17.88
CA PRO A 358 36.35 -25.99 -18.87
C PRO A 358 36.98 -26.51 -20.18
N GLY A 359 36.50 -25.99 -21.31
CA GLY A 359 37.19 -26.16 -22.59
C GLY A 359 38.31 -25.13 -22.77
N THR A 360 38.89 -25.05 -23.98
CA THR A 360 39.67 -23.86 -24.36
C THR A 360 38.73 -22.66 -24.37
N PRO A 361 38.99 -21.61 -23.57
CA PRO A 361 38.11 -20.45 -23.54
C PRO A 361 37.97 -19.77 -24.90
N ASP A 362 36.77 -19.29 -25.17
CA ASP A 362 36.47 -18.40 -26.29
C ASP A 362 36.06 -17.03 -25.72
N ASN A 363 36.96 -16.06 -25.84
CA ASN A 363 36.86 -14.74 -25.20
C ASN A 363 36.60 -14.88 -23.68
N TYR A 364 35.48 -14.34 -23.18
CA TYR A 364 35.10 -14.41 -21.76
C TYR A 364 34.40 -15.73 -21.37
N THR A 365 34.18 -16.65 -22.32
CA THR A 365 33.41 -17.89 -22.09
C THR A 365 34.33 -19.09 -21.90
N SER A 366 34.16 -19.82 -20.79
CA SER A 366 34.90 -21.07 -20.48
C SER A 366 34.12 -22.33 -20.85
N ILE A 367 32.79 -22.30 -20.73
CA ILE A 367 31.87 -23.38 -21.17
C ILE A 367 30.65 -22.74 -21.82
N ALA A 368 30.53 -22.83 -23.14
CA ALA A 368 29.42 -22.21 -23.88
C ALA A 368 28.06 -22.88 -23.61
N ASN A 369 28.03 -24.21 -23.48
CA ASN A 369 26.81 -24.98 -23.24
C ASN A 369 26.83 -25.57 -21.82
N TYR A 370 26.71 -24.71 -20.80
CA TYR A 370 26.94 -25.12 -19.42
C TYR A 370 25.67 -25.63 -18.73
N ILE A 371 24.69 -24.76 -18.46
CA ILE A 371 23.42 -25.14 -17.83
C ILE A 371 22.34 -25.18 -18.89
N GLN A 372 21.88 -26.37 -19.26
CA GLN A 372 20.77 -26.50 -20.19
C GLN A 372 19.48 -26.00 -19.53
N TRP A 373 18.67 -25.24 -20.27
CA TRP A 373 17.35 -24.80 -19.83
C TRP A 373 16.29 -25.00 -20.91
N LYS A 374 15.03 -25.09 -20.47
CA LYS A 374 13.83 -25.07 -21.33
C LYS A 374 12.70 -24.31 -20.63
N ASP A 375 11.83 -23.69 -21.41
CA ASP A 375 10.69 -22.93 -20.89
C ASP A 375 9.33 -23.50 -21.34
N ASN A 376 8.26 -22.96 -20.77
CA ASN A 376 6.88 -23.28 -21.16
C ASN A 376 6.39 -22.50 -22.41
N GLN A 377 7.25 -21.72 -23.06
CA GLN A 377 7.01 -21.07 -24.35
C GLN A 377 7.56 -21.92 -25.53
N GLY A 378 8.13 -23.08 -25.24
CA GLY A 378 8.72 -23.99 -26.23
C GLY A 378 10.15 -23.64 -26.62
N GLN A 379 10.81 -22.74 -25.90
CA GLN A 379 12.20 -22.36 -26.10
C GLN A 379 13.11 -23.20 -25.20
N GLN A 380 14.35 -23.38 -25.65
CA GLN A 380 15.40 -24.06 -24.90
C GLN A 380 16.76 -23.51 -25.29
N GLY A 381 17.73 -23.63 -24.41
CA GLY A 381 19.07 -23.14 -24.64
C GLY A 381 20.04 -23.57 -23.55
N TYR A 382 21.13 -22.82 -23.44
CA TYR A 382 22.13 -23.00 -22.40
C TYR A 382 22.45 -21.66 -21.74
N LYS A 383 22.76 -21.70 -20.45
CA LYS A 383 23.56 -20.65 -19.78
C LYS A 383 25.03 -20.91 -20.05
N ILE A 384 25.82 -19.85 -20.11
CA ILE A 384 27.27 -19.93 -20.30
C ILE A 384 27.99 -19.98 -18.94
N LYS A 385 29.19 -20.57 -18.89
CA LYS A 385 30.14 -20.35 -17.81
C LYS A 385 31.18 -19.36 -18.29
N ASN A 386 31.41 -18.27 -17.55
CA ASN A 386 32.45 -17.31 -17.90
C ASN A 386 33.83 -17.75 -17.37
N THR A 387 34.86 -16.98 -17.73
CA THR A 387 36.26 -17.23 -17.31
C THR A 387 36.61 -16.59 -15.97
N TYR A 388 35.74 -15.71 -15.44
CA TYR A 388 35.97 -14.96 -14.21
C TYR A 388 35.52 -15.73 -12.95
N HIS A 389 34.56 -16.65 -13.09
CA HIS A 389 33.96 -17.42 -12.00
C HIS A 389 34.13 -18.93 -12.21
N THR A 390 34.90 -19.58 -11.34
CA THR A 390 35.30 -20.99 -11.50
C THR A 390 34.41 -21.98 -10.75
N GLN A 391 33.71 -21.53 -9.70
CA GLN A 391 32.82 -22.38 -8.93
C GLN A 391 31.64 -22.90 -9.77
N SER A 392 30.92 -23.91 -9.27
CA SER A 392 29.71 -24.37 -9.95
C SER A 392 28.65 -23.27 -9.92
N TYR A 393 27.97 -23.01 -11.03
CA TYR A 393 26.83 -22.07 -11.03
C TYR A 393 25.56 -22.74 -10.51
N TYR A 394 25.51 -24.07 -10.49
CA TYR A 394 24.37 -24.79 -9.93
C TYR A 394 24.49 -24.83 -8.39
N PRO A 395 23.40 -24.59 -7.63
CA PRO A 395 23.47 -24.58 -6.17
C PRO A 395 24.02 -25.89 -5.58
N GLY A 396 25.11 -25.79 -4.82
CA GLY A 396 25.89 -26.96 -4.36
C GLY A 396 25.19 -27.83 -3.32
N TRP A 397 24.21 -27.28 -2.60
CA TRP A 397 23.43 -27.99 -1.58
C TRP A 397 22.17 -28.69 -2.14
N VAL A 398 21.75 -28.35 -3.36
CA VAL A 398 20.61 -28.97 -4.03
C VAL A 398 21.03 -30.35 -4.53
N LYS A 399 20.18 -31.37 -4.30
CA LYS A 399 20.42 -32.76 -4.75
C LYS A 399 19.73 -33.08 -6.07
N ASP A 400 18.65 -32.38 -6.38
CA ASP A 400 17.89 -32.61 -7.60
C ASP A 400 18.72 -32.29 -8.84
N ASN A 401 18.44 -32.98 -9.94
CA ASN A 401 19.10 -32.73 -11.22
C ASN A 401 18.41 -31.64 -12.03
N GLN A 402 17.25 -31.16 -11.58
CA GLN A 402 16.46 -30.14 -12.24
C GLN A 402 15.92 -29.15 -11.22
N LEU A 403 15.94 -27.86 -11.56
CA LEU A 403 15.30 -26.79 -10.81
C LEU A 403 14.26 -26.14 -11.72
N THR A 404 13.02 -26.04 -11.27
CA THR A 404 11.93 -25.40 -12.02
C THR A 404 11.38 -24.22 -11.25
N PHE A 405 11.36 -23.05 -11.89
CA PHE A 405 10.84 -21.82 -11.32
C PHE A 405 9.62 -21.34 -12.09
N LYS A 406 8.72 -20.62 -11.42
CA LYS A 406 7.46 -20.10 -11.98
C LYS A 406 7.26 -18.66 -11.54
N GLY A 407 6.74 -17.84 -12.45
CA GLY A 407 6.43 -16.44 -12.16
C GLY A 407 6.30 -15.61 -13.42
N ILE A 408 6.42 -14.30 -13.28
CA ILE A 408 6.55 -13.40 -14.41
C ILE A 408 7.99 -13.41 -14.94
N ARG A 409 8.13 -13.44 -16.27
CA ARG A 409 9.36 -13.03 -16.94
C ARG A 409 9.17 -11.63 -17.49
N LEU A 410 9.92 -10.69 -16.96
CA LEU A 410 9.96 -9.33 -17.46
C LEU A 410 10.62 -9.29 -18.84
N ALA A 411 10.40 -8.18 -19.53
CA ALA A 411 11.14 -7.88 -20.76
C ALA A 411 12.65 -7.81 -20.44
N ALA A 412 13.50 -8.20 -21.39
CA ALA A 412 14.93 -7.98 -21.24
C ALA A 412 15.22 -6.47 -21.33
N ASN A 413 15.99 -5.95 -20.36
CA ASN A 413 16.29 -4.52 -20.19
C ASN A 413 17.77 -4.17 -20.44
N GLY A 414 18.62 -5.16 -20.68
CA GLY A 414 20.01 -4.99 -21.11
C GLY A 414 20.12 -4.68 -22.60
N VAL A 415 20.79 -3.58 -22.94
CA VAL A 415 21.09 -3.20 -24.33
C VAL A 415 22.61 -3.09 -24.49
N ASP A 416 23.14 -3.70 -25.54
CA ASP A 416 24.52 -3.44 -25.97
C ASP A 416 24.58 -2.09 -26.71
N GLU A 417 24.98 -1.05 -25.99
CA GLU A 417 25.09 0.30 -26.52
C GLU A 417 26.38 0.51 -27.36
N SER A 418 27.25 -0.50 -27.43
CA SER A 418 28.41 -0.50 -28.34
C SER A 418 28.11 -1.09 -29.72
N GLY A 419 27.08 -1.93 -29.85
CA GLY A 419 26.78 -2.72 -31.05
C GLY A 419 27.80 -3.83 -31.36
N SER A 420 28.76 -4.08 -30.47
CA SER A 420 29.86 -5.05 -30.62
C SER A 420 30.02 -6.01 -29.43
N GLY A 421 29.12 -5.95 -28.45
CA GLY A 421 29.14 -6.74 -27.22
C GLY A 421 30.14 -6.25 -26.17
N SER A 422 30.65 -5.02 -26.28
CA SER A 422 31.66 -4.49 -25.36
C SER A 422 31.10 -3.57 -24.27
N TYR A 423 29.90 -3.01 -24.44
CA TYR A 423 29.30 -2.09 -23.47
C TYR A 423 27.80 -2.32 -23.32
N TYR A 424 27.41 -3.00 -22.25
CA TYR A 424 26.02 -3.24 -21.92
C TYR A 424 25.51 -2.22 -20.90
N VAL A 425 24.28 -1.75 -21.09
CA VAL A 425 23.54 -0.95 -20.12
C VAL A 425 22.22 -1.65 -19.85
N LEU A 426 22.02 -2.04 -18.58
CA LEU A 426 20.75 -2.56 -18.10
C LEU A 426 19.92 -1.38 -17.60
N TYR A 427 18.81 -1.10 -18.27
CA TYR A 427 17.99 0.06 -17.96
C TYR A 427 17.01 -0.20 -16.84
N ALA A 428 16.81 0.78 -15.97
CA ALA A 428 15.83 0.62 -14.91
C ALA A 428 14.41 0.59 -15.47
N TYR A 429 13.60 -0.29 -14.92
CA TYR A 429 12.15 -0.15 -14.95
C TYR A 429 11.75 1.09 -14.16
N SER A 430 10.60 1.68 -14.45
CA SER A 430 10.18 2.93 -13.79
C SER A 430 9.93 2.78 -12.28
N TYR A 431 9.33 1.67 -11.80
CA TYR A 431 9.07 1.42 -10.36
C TYR A 431 8.67 -0.02 -10.05
N GLY A 432 8.64 -0.38 -8.76
CA GLY A 432 8.00 -1.60 -8.23
C GLY A 432 8.89 -2.84 -8.19
N TYR A 433 10.20 -2.67 -8.31
CA TYR A 433 11.17 -3.76 -8.36
C TYR A 433 12.35 -3.51 -7.42
N VAL A 434 12.87 -4.58 -6.83
CA VAL A 434 14.11 -4.60 -6.05
C VAL A 434 15.30 -4.57 -7.01
N ASP A 435 16.44 -4.03 -6.56
CA ASP A 435 17.68 -4.01 -7.35
C ASP A 435 17.54 -3.35 -8.74
N ASN A 436 16.65 -2.37 -8.81
CA ASN A 436 16.30 -1.68 -10.05
C ASN A 436 16.77 -0.21 -10.07
N TYR A 437 16.87 0.41 -8.89
CA TYR A 437 17.46 1.73 -8.69
C TYR A 437 18.45 1.70 -7.52
N PRO A 438 19.41 2.65 -7.46
CA PRO A 438 20.26 2.82 -6.30
C PRO A 438 19.43 2.89 -5.04
N ASN A 439 19.88 2.20 -4.00
CA ASN A 439 19.15 2.03 -2.75
C ASN A 439 18.52 3.34 -2.24
N VAL A 440 19.26 4.45 -2.17
CA VAL A 440 18.77 5.73 -1.64
C VAL A 440 17.77 6.49 -2.55
N HIS A 441 17.48 5.99 -3.74
CA HIS A 441 16.58 6.65 -4.68
C HIS A 441 15.11 6.31 -4.40
N ASP A 442 14.19 7.27 -4.50
CA ASP A 442 12.77 7.08 -4.18
C ASP A 442 12.10 5.91 -4.94
N ASN A 443 12.54 5.64 -6.16
CA ASN A 443 12.02 4.51 -6.97
C ASN A 443 12.52 3.12 -6.51
N SER A 444 13.41 3.03 -5.52
CA SER A 444 13.69 1.79 -4.80
C SER A 444 12.58 1.43 -3.79
N GLY A 445 11.78 2.42 -3.38
CA GLY A 445 10.64 2.24 -2.49
C GLY A 445 9.49 1.49 -3.15
N ILE A 446 8.88 0.59 -2.38
CA ILE A 446 7.73 -0.23 -2.76
C ILE A 446 6.50 0.23 -2.00
N ASP A 447 5.42 0.49 -2.74
CA ASP A 447 4.09 0.77 -2.19
C ASP A 447 3.25 -0.52 -2.23
N ILE A 448 2.70 -0.92 -1.07
CA ILE A 448 1.85 -2.11 -0.94
C ILE A 448 0.52 -1.90 -1.68
N ASP A 449 0.06 -0.66 -1.92
CA ASP A 449 -1.10 -0.34 -2.77
C ASP A 449 -0.91 -0.72 -4.26
N TRP A 450 0.29 -1.10 -4.67
CA TRP A 450 0.56 -1.69 -5.99
C TRP A 450 0.24 -3.19 -6.06
N ALA A 451 -0.20 -3.82 -4.95
CA ALA A 451 -0.52 -5.23 -4.92
C ALA A 451 -1.66 -5.63 -5.89
N ILE A 452 -1.46 -6.74 -6.59
CA ILE A 452 -2.44 -7.40 -7.46
C ILE A 452 -2.61 -8.88 -7.09
N ASP A 453 -3.82 -9.41 -7.30
CA ASP A 453 -4.09 -10.84 -7.22
C ASP A 453 -3.49 -11.60 -8.43
N LYS A 454 -3.57 -12.93 -8.39
CA LYS A 454 -3.13 -13.80 -9.49
C LYS A 454 -3.78 -13.53 -10.85
N ASN A 455 -4.95 -12.87 -10.86
CA ASN A 455 -5.68 -12.51 -12.07
C ASN A 455 -5.32 -11.09 -12.56
N GLY A 456 -4.46 -10.37 -11.84
CA GLY A 456 -4.08 -8.99 -12.15
C GLY A 456 -5.03 -7.92 -11.60
N ASN A 457 -5.99 -8.28 -10.74
CA ASN A 457 -6.88 -7.32 -10.11
C ASN A 457 -6.17 -6.63 -8.95
N LYS A 458 -6.32 -5.30 -8.83
CA LYS A 458 -5.80 -4.56 -7.67
C LYS A 458 -6.41 -5.09 -6.37
N VAL A 459 -5.57 -5.26 -5.35
CA VAL A 459 -5.97 -5.63 -4.00
C VAL A 459 -5.45 -4.60 -3.01
N THR A 460 -6.32 -4.14 -2.12
CA THR A 460 -5.96 -3.25 -1.02
C THR A 460 -5.68 -4.11 0.20
N LEU A 461 -4.41 -4.24 0.58
CA LEU A 461 -3.96 -4.98 1.76
C LEU A 461 -3.92 -4.07 2.99
N PRO A 462 -4.18 -4.59 4.21
CA PRO A 462 -3.98 -3.82 5.45
C PRO A 462 -2.50 -3.52 5.70
N GLY A 463 -1.63 -4.43 5.30
CA GLY A 463 -0.18 -4.40 5.52
C GLY A 463 0.41 -5.74 5.07
N ILE A 464 1.69 -5.96 5.34
CA ILE A 464 2.42 -7.18 4.97
C ILE A 464 3.33 -7.63 6.11
N ASP A 465 3.56 -8.94 6.21
CA ASP A 465 4.50 -9.55 7.16
C ASP A 465 5.64 -10.27 6.42
N PHE A 466 5.38 -10.72 5.18
CA PHE A 466 6.31 -11.49 4.37
C PHE A 466 6.52 -10.88 2.98
N VAL A 467 7.75 -11.02 2.47
CA VAL A 467 8.14 -10.59 1.13
C VAL A 467 8.89 -11.74 0.46
N LYS A 468 8.53 -12.08 -0.78
CA LYS A 468 9.33 -12.93 -1.66
C LYS A 468 9.87 -12.08 -2.79
N ILE A 469 11.19 -12.14 -2.99
CA ILE A 469 11.86 -11.50 -4.13
C ILE A 469 12.37 -12.60 -5.05
N TYR A 470 12.15 -12.47 -6.35
CA TYR A 470 12.78 -13.34 -7.35
C TYR A 470 13.30 -12.56 -8.54
N ASN A 471 14.37 -13.04 -9.17
CA ASN A 471 14.93 -12.40 -10.36
C ASN A 471 13.90 -12.42 -11.51
N GLY A 472 13.52 -11.23 -11.99
CA GLY A 472 12.49 -11.05 -13.00
C GLY A 472 12.96 -11.16 -14.45
N VAL A 473 14.26 -11.08 -14.72
CA VAL A 473 14.81 -10.99 -16.08
C VAL A 473 15.62 -12.24 -16.44
N ASP A 474 15.36 -12.78 -17.63
CA ASP A 474 16.16 -13.86 -18.21
C ASP A 474 16.99 -13.29 -19.37
N GLN A 475 18.23 -12.87 -19.08
CA GLN A 475 19.11 -12.28 -20.09
C GLN A 475 20.59 -12.55 -19.78
N GLU A 476 21.38 -12.82 -20.83
CA GLU A 476 22.85 -12.81 -20.79
C GLU A 476 23.35 -11.49 -21.38
N ASN A 477 24.20 -10.77 -20.63
CA ASN A 477 24.72 -9.44 -20.98
C ASN A 477 26.20 -9.50 -21.38
N GLY A 478 26.53 -10.48 -22.22
CA GLY A 478 27.89 -10.68 -22.73
C GLY A 478 28.89 -11.01 -21.62
N TRP A 479 29.96 -10.22 -21.54
CA TRP A 479 31.03 -10.44 -20.55
C TRP A 479 30.61 -10.15 -19.10
N LEU A 480 29.50 -9.41 -18.90
CA LEU A 480 28.92 -9.19 -17.57
C LEU A 480 28.28 -10.46 -16.99
N GLY A 481 27.94 -11.43 -17.84
CA GLY A 481 27.21 -12.64 -17.43
C GLY A 481 25.69 -12.44 -17.43
N GLU A 482 25.00 -13.27 -16.67
CA GLU A 482 23.55 -13.23 -16.54
C GLU A 482 23.09 -11.96 -15.81
N SER A 483 21.89 -11.48 -16.13
CA SER A 483 21.20 -10.56 -15.24
C SER A 483 20.86 -11.29 -13.94
N SER A 484 21.35 -10.79 -12.82
CA SER A 484 21.16 -11.38 -11.50
C SER A 484 20.68 -10.34 -10.52
N THR A 485 19.50 -10.56 -9.94
CA THR A 485 19.06 -9.71 -8.83
C THR A 485 19.91 -10.03 -7.60
N GLU A 486 20.53 -9.01 -7.03
CA GLU A 486 21.14 -9.05 -5.72
C GLU A 486 20.19 -8.49 -4.65
N VAL A 487 20.20 -9.12 -3.48
CA VAL A 487 19.33 -8.74 -2.36
C VAL A 487 20.16 -8.46 -1.11
N SER A 488 19.83 -7.38 -0.41
CA SER A 488 20.43 -6.96 0.84
C SER A 488 19.36 -6.51 1.83
N ARG A 489 19.69 -5.57 2.72
CA ARG A 489 18.84 -5.05 3.79
C ARG A 489 17.42 -4.73 3.33
N GLY A 490 16.43 -5.18 4.08
CA GLY A 490 15.05 -4.72 3.97
C GLY A 490 14.71 -3.72 5.08
N GLU A 491 13.84 -2.76 4.77
CA GLU A 491 13.52 -1.61 5.62
C GLU A 491 12.01 -1.33 5.59
N ASP A 492 11.37 -1.26 6.77
CA ASP A 492 10.09 -0.55 6.98
C ASP A 492 10.39 0.96 7.00
N LEU A 493 9.87 1.66 6.00
CA LEU A 493 10.15 3.10 5.82
C LEU A 493 9.47 3.95 6.89
N HIS A 494 8.32 3.53 7.41
CA HIS A 494 7.54 4.26 8.40
C HIS A 494 8.25 4.28 9.75
N LEU A 495 8.82 3.14 10.17
CA LEU A 495 9.60 3.05 11.40
C LEU A 495 10.92 3.82 11.33
N LEU A 496 11.48 4.00 10.13
CA LEU A 496 12.65 4.86 9.89
C LEU A 496 12.29 6.35 9.71
N GLY A 497 11.01 6.71 9.75
CA GLY A 497 10.55 8.08 9.50
C GLY A 497 10.79 8.58 8.07
N THR A 498 11.02 7.67 7.12
CA THR A 498 11.24 7.98 5.71
C THR A 498 9.91 8.16 5.02
N ASN A 499 9.69 9.32 4.41
CA ASN A 499 8.43 9.65 3.74
C ASN A 499 8.65 9.80 2.24
N ILE A 500 8.17 8.82 1.49
CA ILE A 500 8.23 8.82 0.03
C ILE A 500 6.80 8.68 -0.49
N ALA A 501 6.29 9.69 -1.21
CA ALA A 501 4.95 9.66 -1.79
C ALA A 501 4.82 8.55 -2.84
N THR A 502 3.65 7.94 -3.04
CA THR A 502 3.47 6.96 -4.12
C THR A 502 3.54 7.60 -5.52
N ILE A 503 3.64 6.76 -6.55
CA ILE A 503 3.52 7.14 -7.96
C ILE A 503 2.05 6.92 -8.37
N ASN A 504 1.45 7.94 -9.00
CA ASN A 504 0.06 7.91 -9.46
C ASN A 504 -0.14 7.14 -10.77
#